data_AF-A0A5B8HXU1-F1
#
_entry.id   AF-A0A5B8HXU1-F1
#
_cell.length_a   1.000
_cell.length_b   1.000
_cell.length_c   1.000
_cell.angle_alpha   90.00
_cell.angle_beta   90.00
_cell.angle_gamma   90.00
#
_symmetry.space_group_name_H-M   'P 1'
#
loop_
_entity.id
_entity.type
_entity.pdbx_description
1 polymer ?
#
loop_
_entity_poly.entity_id
_entity_poly.type
_entity_poly.pdbx_seq_one_letter_code
_entity_poly.pdbx_strand_id
1 'polypeptide(L)'
;SGSFVRGALFSISENGTVGDFIRDEDYAGMASTVGVTIDAGRRRLLAVINNFFDHPSSFHGLACYHLDTKSRLFLTKFHENANPNDVALDAAGNAYVTDVANDVILKISPSGESSVFSQSRLFTSQPVVAIDPPAARCGLNGIAITGHGGNHLLVVQTKSGKLFRVGLHDAEVRV
;
A
#
# COMPACT_ATOMS: atom_id res chain seq x y z
N SER A 1 -10.56 -8.89 -1.54
CA SER A 1 -10.44 -7.47 -1.95
C SER A 1 -10.69 -6.58 -0.74
N GLY A 2 -10.19 -5.36 -0.75
CA GLY A 2 -10.48 -4.38 0.30
C GLY A 2 -11.88 -3.77 0.20
N SER A 3 -12.28 -3.00 1.21
CA SER A 3 -13.57 -2.34 1.34
C SER A 3 -13.41 -0.82 1.39
N PHE A 4 -14.14 -0.12 0.53
CA PHE A 4 -14.20 1.36 0.53
C PHE A 4 -15.18 1.94 1.57
N VAL A 5 -16.02 1.13 2.21
CA VAL A 5 -17.14 1.65 3.04
C VAL A 5 -17.20 1.02 4.44
N ARG A 6 -16.61 -0.16 4.64
CA ARG A 6 -16.77 -0.91 5.91
C ARG A 6 -15.48 -1.16 6.68
N GLY A 7 -14.30 -0.84 6.15
CA GLY A 7 -13.02 -1.15 6.83
C GLY A 7 -12.85 -2.64 7.12
N ALA A 8 -13.32 -3.50 6.20
CA ALA A 8 -13.22 -4.95 6.31
C ALA A 8 -12.41 -5.51 5.13
N LEU A 9 -11.77 -6.66 5.35
CA LEU A 9 -11.18 -7.47 4.29
C LEU A 9 -12.15 -8.59 3.94
N PHE A 10 -12.49 -8.72 2.67
CA PHE A 10 -13.38 -9.77 2.18
C PHE A 10 -12.60 -10.85 1.44
N SER A 11 -12.98 -12.10 1.68
CA SER A 11 -12.60 -13.23 0.83
C SER A 11 -13.69 -13.48 -0.20
N ILE A 12 -13.28 -13.95 -1.38
CA ILE A 12 -14.18 -14.42 -2.43
C ILE A 12 -13.80 -15.88 -2.67
N SER A 13 -14.74 -16.79 -2.47
CA SER A 13 -14.52 -18.21 -2.79
C SER A 13 -14.53 -18.45 -4.29
N GLU A 14 -14.03 -19.62 -4.73
CA GLU A 14 -13.98 -19.99 -6.16
C GLU A 14 -15.37 -19.98 -6.85
N ASN A 15 -16.44 -20.15 -6.07
CA ASN A 15 -17.82 -20.06 -6.55
C ASN A 15 -18.42 -18.63 -6.51
N GLY A 16 -17.60 -17.60 -6.24
CA GLY A 16 -18.01 -16.20 -6.25
C GLY A 16 -18.72 -15.72 -4.98
N THR A 17 -18.78 -16.53 -3.92
CA THR A 17 -19.41 -16.11 -2.66
C THR A 17 -18.49 -15.16 -1.90
N VAL A 18 -19.01 -13.99 -1.50
CA VAL A 18 -18.27 -13.00 -0.71
C VAL A 18 -18.54 -13.23 0.76
N GLY A 19 -17.49 -13.31 1.56
CA GLY A 19 -17.57 -13.42 3.02
C GLY A 19 -16.62 -12.46 3.73
N ASP A 20 -16.97 -12.11 4.97
CA ASP A 20 -16.06 -11.38 5.86
C ASP A 20 -14.85 -12.25 6.16
N PHE A 21 -13.64 -11.73 5.89
CA PHE A 21 -12.39 -12.41 6.21
C PHE A 21 -11.80 -11.89 7.52
N ILE A 22 -11.58 -10.57 7.61
CA ILE A 22 -11.07 -9.88 8.80
C ILE A 22 -11.89 -8.60 9.01
N ARG A 23 -12.28 -8.38 10.27
CA ARG A 23 -12.86 -7.14 10.78
C ARG A 23 -12.01 -6.68 11.96
N ASP A 24 -11.27 -5.60 11.76
CA ASP A 24 -10.42 -5.02 12.80
C ASP A 24 -11.15 -3.83 13.45
N GLU A 25 -11.36 -3.90 14.76
CA GLU A 25 -12.15 -2.91 15.50
C GLU A 25 -11.51 -1.53 15.50
N ASP A 26 -10.18 -1.43 15.34
CA ASP A 26 -9.47 -0.14 15.36
C ASP A 26 -9.77 0.73 14.13
N TYR A 27 -10.32 0.15 13.07
CA TYR A 27 -10.65 0.90 11.85
C TYR A 27 -11.91 0.42 11.12
N ALA A 28 -12.68 -0.51 11.69
CA ALA A 28 -13.95 -0.96 11.14
C ALA A 28 -14.93 0.22 10.99
N GLY A 29 -15.35 0.49 9.76
CA GLY A 29 -16.22 1.62 9.43
C GLY A 29 -15.55 3.00 9.48
N MET A 30 -14.23 3.07 9.72
CA MET A 30 -13.49 4.32 9.90
C MET A 30 -12.40 4.54 8.84
N ALA A 31 -11.98 3.48 8.14
CA ALA A 31 -11.01 3.56 7.07
C ALA A 31 -11.33 2.56 5.94
N SER A 32 -10.79 2.83 4.76
CA SER A 32 -10.83 1.94 3.61
C SER A 32 -9.61 1.04 3.57
N THR A 33 -9.77 -0.16 3.03
CA THR A 33 -8.63 -0.99 2.61
C THR A 33 -8.48 -0.89 1.10
N VAL A 34 -7.35 -0.38 0.63
CA VAL A 34 -7.14 -0.02 -0.79
C VAL A 34 -6.16 -0.93 -1.52
N GLY A 35 -5.07 -1.31 -0.86
CA GLY A 35 -4.09 -2.29 -1.33
C GLY A 35 -4.04 -3.48 -0.38
N VAL A 36 -3.91 -4.69 -0.93
CA VAL A 36 -3.75 -5.92 -0.14
C VAL A 36 -2.73 -6.84 -0.79
N THR A 37 -1.94 -7.52 0.03
CA THR A 37 -0.97 -8.51 -0.46
C THR A 37 -0.83 -9.67 0.51
N ILE A 38 -0.38 -10.81 0.00
CA ILE A 38 -0.22 -12.05 0.78
C ILE A 38 1.26 -12.43 0.77
N ASP A 39 1.83 -12.57 1.97
CA ASP A 39 3.11 -13.25 2.20
C ASP A 39 2.84 -14.72 2.56
N ALA A 40 2.67 -15.56 1.54
CA ALA A 40 2.31 -16.96 1.76
C ALA A 40 3.37 -17.72 2.56
N GLY A 41 4.66 -17.42 2.32
CA GLY A 41 5.79 -18.05 3.00
C GLY A 41 5.81 -17.77 4.50
N ARG A 42 5.40 -16.56 4.92
CA ARG A 42 5.28 -16.19 6.34
C ARG A 42 3.85 -16.29 6.89
N ARG A 43 2.90 -16.76 6.08
CA ARG A 43 1.46 -16.85 6.40
C ARG A 43 0.90 -15.50 6.85
N ARG A 44 1.19 -14.42 6.13
CA ARG A 44 0.70 -13.07 6.46
C ARG A 44 -0.18 -12.50 5.36
N LEU A 45 -1.19 -11.74 5.75
CA LEU A 45 -1.96 -10.84 4.91
C LEU A 45 -1.65 -9.41 5.34
N LEU A 46 -1.28 -8.55 4.40
CA LEU A 46 -1.07 -7.14 4.66
C LEU A 46 -2.14 -6.32 3.94
N ALA A 47 -2.64 -5.29 4.61
CA ALA A 47 -3.69 -4.42 4.12
C ALA A 47 -3.32 -2.96 4.36
N VAL A 48 -3.30 -2.19 3.27
CA VAL A 48 -3.11 -0.74 3.31
C VAL A 48 -4.40 -0.10 3.80
N ILE A 49 -4.29 0.66 4.87
CA ILE A 49 -5.38 1.40 5.49
C ILE A 49 -5.29 2.84 4.99
N ASN A 50 -6.33 3.29 4.31
CA ASN A 50 -6.44 4.66 3.85
C ASN A 50 -7.81 5.22 4.23
N ASN A 51 -7.84 6.38 4.85
CA ASN A 51 -9.10 7.07 5.08
C ASN A 51 -9.34 8.17 4.04
N PHE A 52 -10.42 8.03 3.28
CA PHE A 52 -10.92 9.06 2.36
C PHE A 52 -12.04 9.93 2.94
N PHE A 53 -12.51 9.65 4.16
CA PHE A 53 -13.78 10.17 4.69
C PHE A 53 -13.64 11.08 5.94
N ASP A 54 -12.46 11.67 6.18
CA ASP A 54 -12.23 12.70 7.23
C ASP A 54 -12.86 12.37 8.61
N HIS A 55 -12.81 11.09 9.02
CA HIS A 55 -13.27 10.71 10.35
C HIS A 55 -12.22 11.14 11.41
N PRO A 56 -12.60 11.79 12.52
CA PRO A 56 -11.66 12.42 13.47
C PRO A 56 -10.69 11.44 14.15
N SER A 57 -11.06 10.16 14.25
CA SER A 57 -10.20 9.10 14.81
C SER A 57 -9.56 8.20 13.74
N SER A 58 -9.66 8.57 12.46
CA SER A 58 -9.06 7.81 11.37
C SER A 58 -7.54 7.97 11.34
N PHE A 59 -6.89 7.04 10.64
CA PHE A 59 -5.47 7.10 10.38
C PHE A 59 -5.15 6.41 9.05
N HIS A 60 -3.99 6.73 8.50
CA HIS A 60 -3.39 6.03 7.37
C HIS A 60 -2.39 5.01 7.91
N GLY A 61 -2.24 3.86 7.26
CA GLY A 61 -1.33 2.85 7.78
C GLY A 61 -1.24 1.56 6.98
N LEU A 62 -0.57 0.60 7.59
CA LEU A 62 -0.47 -0.77 7.12
C LEU A 62 -0.78 -1.71 8.27
N ALA A 63 -1.80 -2.52 8.10
CA ALA A 63 -2.13 -3.59 9.02
C ALA A 63 -1.59 -4.91 8.49
N CYS A 64 -1.14 -5.78 9.39
CA CYS A 64 -0.65 -7.11 9.05
C CYS A 64 -1.32 -8.13 9.95
N TYR A 65 -1.77 -9.23 9.35
CA TYR A 65 -2.53 -10.29 10.00
C TYR A 65 -1.91 -11.64 9.70
N HIS A 66 -2.01 -12.54 10.67
CA HIS A 66 -1.72 -13.94 10.44
C HIS A 66 -2.85 -14.56 9.61
N LEU A 67 -2.52 -15.29 8.54
CA LEU A 67 -3.47 -15.70 7.52
C LEU A 67 -4.51 -16.72 8.03
N ASP A 68 -4.12 -17.59 8.97
CA ASP A 68 -5.03 -18.61 9.51
C ASP A 68 -5.89 -18.12 10.66
N THR A 69 -5.23 -17.66 11.71
CA THR A 69 -5.86 -17.21 12.95
C THR A 69 -6.56 -15.87 12.78
N LYS A 70 -6.25 -15.12 11.71
CA LYS A 70 -6.75 -13.77 11.45
C LYS A 70 -6.35 -12.76 12.53
N SER A 71 -5.45 -13.14 13.44
CA SER A 71 -4.96 -12.27 14.50
C SER A 71 -4.05 -11.20 13.92
N ARG A 72 -4.19 -9.97 14.40
CA ARG A 72 -3.31 -8.88 14.03
C ARG A 72 -1.89 -9.13 14.54
N LEU A 73 -0.92 -9.06 13.64
CA LEU A 73 0.51 -9.12 13.93
C LEU A 73 1.05 -7.74 14.25
N PHE A 74 0.68 -6.72 13.47
CA PHE A 74 0.99 -5.33 13.75
C PHE A 74 0.00 -4.37 13.08
N LEU A 75 0.00 -3.12 13.55
CA LEU A 75 -0.64 -1.99 12.92
C LEU A 75 0.34 -0.81 12.91
N THR A 76 0.85 -0.48 11.73
CA THR A 76 1.77 0.65 11.55
C THR A 76 0.98 1.86 11.10
N LYS A 77 0.93 2.92 11.93
CA LYS A 77 0.30 4.20 11.56
C LYS A 77 1.32 5.07 10.84
N PHE A 78 0.89 5.69 9.74
CA PHE A 78 1.67 6.67 9.00
C PHE A 78 1.35 8.09 9.45
N HIS A 79 2.11 9.06 8.92
CA HIS A 79 1.85 10.47 9.15
C HIS A 79 0.44 10.87 8.67
N GLU A 80 -0.14 11.88 9.31
CA GLU A 80 -1.51 12.36 9.02
C GLU A 80 -1.69 12.84 7.59
N ASN A 81 -0.63 13.35 6.95
CA ASN A 81 -0.64 13.83 5.57
C ASN A 81 -0.29 12.74 4.54
N ALA A 82 -0.12 11.48 4.97
CA ALA A 82 0.13 10.36 4.06
C ALA A 82 -1.14 9.94 3.36
N ASN A 83 -1.02 9.48 2.11
CA ASN A 83 -2.14 8.92 1.35
C ASN A 83 -1.72 7.57 0.75
N PRO A 84 -1.63 6.51 1.57
CA PRO A 84 -1.07 5.24 1.12
C PRO A 84 -2.03 4.50 0.21
N ASN A 85 -1.55 3.92 -0.90
CA ASN A 85 -2.45 3.27 -1.87
C ASN A 85 -2.24 1.77 -1.99
N ASP A 86 -1.05 1.35 -2.37
CA ASP A 86 -0.78 -0.03 -2.75
C ASP A 86 0.47 -0.56 -2.03
N VAL A 87 0.63 -1.89 -2.00
CA VAL A 87 1.69 -2.55 -1.25
C VAL A 87 2.29 -3.74 -2.00
N ALA A 88 3.63 -3.76 -2.07
CA ALA A 88 4.41 -4.89 -2.57
C ALA A 88 5.31 -5.46 -1.47
N LEU A 89 5.71 -6.73 -1.61
CA LEU A 89 6.60 -7.40 -0.65
C LEU A 89 7.91 -7.82 -1.33
N ASP A 90 9.02 -7.69 -0.60
CA ASP A 90 10.26 -8.38 -0.98
C ASP A 90 10.34 -9.80 -0.40
N ALA A 91 11.36 -10.55 -0.83
CA ALA A 91 11.59 -11.92 -0.35
C ALA A 91 11.91 -11.98 1.16
N ALA A 92 12.46 -10.90 1.74
CA ALA A 92 12.72 -10.78 3.17
C ALA A 92 11.44 -10.46 3.97
N GLY A 93 10.32 -10.18 3.30
CA GLY A 93 9.04 -9.86 3.90
C GLY A 93 8.91 -8.39 4.33
N ASN A 94 9.78 -7.51 3.85
CA ASN A 94 9.55 -6.08 3.96
C ASN A 94 8.41 -5.68 3.02
N ALA A 95 7.56 -4.77 3.48
CA ALA A 95 6.51 -4.18 2.67
C ALA A 95 6.93 -2.82 2.13
N TYR A 96 6.57 -2.55 0.89
CA TYR A 96 6.82 -1.29 0.19
C TYR A 96 5.48 -0.68 -0.18
N VAL A 97 5.17 0.48 0.39
CA VAL A 97 3.88 1.15 0.26
C VAL A 97 4.05 2.46 -0.48
N THR A 98 3.20 2.72 -1.47
CA THR A 98 3.14 4.00 -2.18
C THR A 98 2.38 5.03 -1.38
N ASP A 99 2.93 6.22 -1.21
CA ASP A 99 2.24 7.39 -0.69
C ASP A 99 1.92 8.36 -1.83
N VAL A 100 0.63 8.40 -2.20
CA VAL A 100 0.10 9.17 -3.33
C VAL A 100 0.26 10.68 -3.13
N ALA A 101 0.13 11.16 -1.89
CA ALA A 101 0.14 12.59 -1.60
C ALA A 101 1.56 13.14 -1.59
N ASN A 102 2.51 12.36 -1.09
CA ASN A 102 3.88 12.80 -0.87
C ASN A 102 4.86 12.34 -1.96
N ASP A 103 4.43 11.52 -2.92
CA ASP A 103 5.29 10.91 -3.97
C ASP A 103 6.52 10.19 -3.37
N VAL A 104 6.28 9.44 -2.30
CA VAL A 104 7.32 8.63 -1.64
C VAL A 104 6.94 7.16 -1.62
N ILE A 105 7.95 6.32 -1.53
CA ILE A 105 7.80 4.89 -1.22
C ILE A 105 8.20 4.73 0.24
N LEU A 106 7.29 4.21 1.06
CA LEU A 106 7.56 3.81 2.43
C LEU A 106 8.01 2.35 2.46
N LYS A 107 8.93 2.00 3.35
CA LYS A 107 9.29 0.62 3.67
C LYS A 107 8.89 0.30 5.10
N ILE A 108 8.21 -0.83 5.26
CA ILE A 108 7.79 -1.36 6.56
C ILE A 108 8.48 -2.71 6.76
N SER A 109 9.22 -2.84 7.85
CA SER A 109 9.92 -4.09 8.19
C SER A 109 8.94 -5.21 8.58
N PRO A 110 9.37 -6.49 8.63
CA PRO A 110 8.53 -7.56 9.13
C PRO A 110 8.01 -7.38 10.56
N SER A 111 8.69 -6.56 11.37
CA SER A 111 8.27 -6.18 12.73
C SER A 111 7.34 -4.95 12.78
N GLY A 112 7.01 -4.36 11.63
CA GLY A 112 6.09 -3.22 11.55
C GLY A 112 6.76 -1.84 11.69
N GLU A 113 8.08 -1.75 11.62
CA GLU A 113 8.79 -0.46 11.68
C GLU A 113 8.75 0.24 10.31
N SER A 114 8.27 1.49 10.27
CA SER A 114 8.19 2.29 9.04
C SER A 114 9.40 3.20 8.84
N SER A 115 9.83 3.34 7.60
CA SER A 115 10.83 4.31 7.15
C SER A 115 10.53 4.79 5.73
N VAL A 116 11.10 5.94 5.32
CA VAL A 116 11.08 6.34 3.91
C VAL A 116 12.11 5.52 3.14
N PHE A 117 11.66 4.77 2.15
CA PHE A 117 12.54 4.00 1.27
C PHE A 117 13.08 4.83 0.11
N SER A 118 12.21 5.60 -0.55
CA SER A 118 12.61 6.46 -1.66
C SER A 118 11.74 7.71 -1.73
N GLN A 119 12.40 8.84 -1.98
CA GLN A 119 11.81 10.17 -2.18
C GLN A 119 12.50 10.85 -3.38
N SER A 120 12.77 10.06 -4.42
CA SER A 120 13.55 10.51 -5.58
C SER A 120 12.94 11.73 -6.24
N ARG A 121 13.79 12.67 -6.66
CA ARG A 121 13.37 13.84 -7.46
C ARG A 121 12.72 13.44 -8.78
N LEU A 122 12.99 12.24 -9.28
CA LEU A 122 12.32 11.75 -10.49
C LEU A 122 10.81 11.60 -10.32
N PHE A 123 10.32 11.37 -9.10
CA PHE A 123 8.88 11.31 -8.83
C PHE A 123 8.22 12.70 -8.95
N THR A 124 8.96 13.78 -8.69
CA THR A 124 8.40 15.14 -8.70
C THR A 124 8.80 15.97 -9.93
N SER A 125 9.75 15.50 -10.74
CA SER A 125 10.22 16.20 -11.95
C SER A 125 9.44 15.87 -13.22
N GLN A 126 8.54 14.88 -13.19
CA GLN A 126 7.77 14.51 -14.38
C GLN A 126 6.68 15.55 -14.68
N PRO A 127 6.43 15.86 -15.96
CA PRO A 127 5.31 16.70 -16.33
C PRO A 127 3.99 16.04 -15.93
N VAL A 128 3.06 16.84 -15.42
CA VAL A 128 1.68 16.41 -15.20
C VAL A 128 0.97 16.36 -16.55
N VAL A 129 0.43 15.20 -16.89
CA VAL A 129 -0.29 14.95 -18.16
C VAL A 129 -1.76 14.60 -17.93
N ALA A 130 -2.15 14.27 -16.70
CA ALA A 130 -3.54 14.02 -16.35
C ALA A 130 -4.38 15.30 -16.54
N ILE A 131 -5.48 15.16 -17.28
CA ILE A 131 -6.36 16.28 -17.64
C ILE A 131 -7.49 16.50 -16.62
N ASP A 132 -7.91 15.46 -15.91
CA ASP A 132 -8.92 15.60 -14.86
C ASP A 132 -8.26 16.08 -13.54
N PRO A 133 -8.85 17.06 -12.85
CA PRO A 133 -8.26 17.62 -11.63
C PRO A 133 -7.96 16.60 -10.52
N PRO A 134 -8.80 15.57 -10.29
CA PRO A 134 -8.49 14.51 -9.33
C PRO A 134 -7.20 13.76 -9.67
N ALA A 135 -7.07 13.20 -10.88
CA ALA A 135 -5.89 12.44 -11.28
C ALA A 135 -4.61 13.30 -11.35
N ALA A 136 -4.73 14.59 -11.66
CA ALA A 136 -3.61 15.54 -11.66
C ALA A 136 -2.97 15.71 -10.26
N ARG A 137 -3.69 15.39 -9.18
CA ARG A 137 -3.19 15.41 -7.80
C ARG A 137 -2.67 14.06 -7.32
N CYS A 138 -2.90 12.98 -8.08
CA CYS A 138 -2.51 11.63 -7.67
C CYS A 138 -1.05 11.33 -8.05
N GLY A 139 -0.18 11.20 -7.05
CA GLY A 139 1.21 10.80 -7.21
C GLY A 139 1.41 9.30 -7.47
N LEU A 140 2.42 8.71 -6.83
CA LEU A 140 2.71 7.28 -6.88
C LEU A 140 1.49 6.46 -6.44
N ASN A 141 1.09 5.47 -7.24
CA ASN A 141 -0.17 4.76 -7.08
C ASN A 141 0.06 3.24 -6.94
N GLY A 142 0.00 2.47 -8.03
CA GLY A 142 0.27 1.03 -7.98
C GLY A 142 1.75 0.70 -7.80
N ILE A 143 2.05 -0.40 -7.10
CA ILE A 143 3.41 -0.91 -6.88
C ILE A 143 3.49 -2.43 -7.00
N ALA A 144 4.51 -2.93 -7.67
CA ALA A 144 4.78 -4.36 -7.81
C ALA A 144 6.27 -4.67 -7.70
N ILE A 145 6.63 -5.87 -7.25
CA ILE A 145 8.01 -6.35 -7.29
C ILE A 145 8.26 -7.18 -8.56
N THR A 146 9.46 -7.08 -9.14
CA THR A 146 9.80 -7.83 -10.36
C THR A 146 10.05 -9.32 -10.09
N GLY A 147 9.02 -10.14 -9.92
CA GLY A 147 9.10 -11.61 -9.84
C GLY A 147 9.81 -12.18 -8.60
N HIS A 148 9.84 -13.51 -8.48
CA HIS A 148 10.48 -14.20 -7.35
C HIS A 148 11.99 -13.95 -7.32
N GLY A 149 12.47 -13.26 -6.29
CA GLY A 149 13.86 -12.80 -6.19
C GLY A 149 14.13 -11.51 -6.98
N GLY A 150 13.07 -10.76 -7.34
CA GLY A 150 13.17 -9.48 -8.00
C GLY A 150 14.00 -8.48 -7.22
N ASN A 151 14.85 -7.75 -7.94
CA ASN A 151 15.69 -6.70 -7.35
C ASN A 151 15.09 -5.31 -7.53
N HIS A 152 13.87 -5.20 -8.06
CA HIS A 152 13.26 -3.91 -8.35
C HIS A 152 11.78 -3.85 -7.97
N LEU A 153 11.34 -2.65 -7.61
CA LEU A 153 9.95 -2.24 -7.59
C LEU A 153 9.61 -1.60 -8.94
N LEU A 154 8.41 -1.88 -9.44
CA LEU A 154 7.74 -1.18 -10.52
C LEU A 154 6.66 -0.32 -9.89
N VAL A 155 6.71 0.99 -10.09
CA VAL A 155 5.80 1.95 -9.47
C VAL A 155 5.18 2.84 -10.53
N VAL A 156 3.87 2.93 -10.59
CA VAL A 156 3.19 3.84 -11.52
C VAL A 156 2.84 5.15 -10.83
N GLN A 157 2.87 6.26 -11.58
CA GLN A 157 2.41 7.56 -11.11
C GLN A 157 1.24 8.03 -11.96
N THR A 158 0.12 8.33 -11.30
CA THR A 158 -1.13 8.68 -11.98
C THR A 158 -1.00 10.01 -12.73
N LYS A 159 -0.54 11.08 -12.06
CA LYS A 159 -0.50 12.44 -12.62
C LYS A 159 0.38 12.59 -13.86
N SER A 160 1.44 11.78 -13.99
CA SER A 160 2.38 11.83 -15.12
C SER A 160 2.25 10.68 -16.11
N GLY A 161 1.49 9.63 -15.76
CA GLY A 161 1.40 8.39 -16.54
C GLY A 161 2.70 7.61 -16.62
N LYS A 162 3.71 7.92 -15.80
CA LYS A 162 5.02 7.25 -15.82
C LYS A 162 5.01 5.96 -15.02
N LEU A 163 5.81 5.01 -15.49
CA LEU A 163 6.26 3.84 -14.75
C LEU A 163 7.69 4.10 -14.32
N PHE A 164 8.00 3.84 -13.05
CA PHE A 164 9.34 3.92 -12.49
C PHE A 164 9.82 2.53 -12.12
N ARG A 165 11.10 2.26 -12.39
CA ARG A 165 11.81 1.13 -11.82
C ARG A 165 12.68 1.62 -10.67
N VAL A 166 12.56 1.00 -9.50
CA VAL A 166 13.31 1.36 -8.29
C VAL A 166 14.11 0.16 -7.80
N GLY A 167 15.42 0.27 -7.68
CA GLY A 167 16.26 -0.81 -7.15
C GLY A 167 16.03 -1.06 -5.66
N LEU A 168 15.92 -2.32 -5.24
CA LEU A 168 15.67 -2.69 -3.84
C LEU A 168 16.92 -2.56 -2.95
N HIS A 169 18.11 -2.61 -3.54
CA HIS A 169 19.38 -2.56 -2.82
C HIS A 169 19.96 -1.16 -2.69
N ASP A 170 19.74 -0.31 -3.69
CA ASP A 170 20.35 1.01 -3.83
C ASP A 170 19.31 2.16 -3.89
N ALA A 171 18.01 1.82 -3.95
CA ALA A 171 16.92 2.77 -4.16
C ALA A 171 17.08 3.61 -5.45
N GLU A 172 17.88 3.15 -6.42
CA GLU A 172 18.09 3.87 -7.68
C GLU A 172 16.78 3.90 -8.46
N VAL A 173 16.32 5.10 -8.85
CA VAL A 173 15.08 5.30 -9.60
C VAL A 173 15.38 5.58 -11.05
N ARG A 174 14.66 4.89 -11.95
CA ARG A 174 14.67 5.13 -13.40
C ARG A 174 13.23 5.21 -13.92
N VAL A 175 13.03 6.01 -14.98
CA VAL A 175 11.77 6.15 -15.72
C VAL A 175 11.82 5.29 -16.98
#